data_AF-A0A1V5AED7-F1
#
_entry.id   AF-A0A1V5AED7-F1
#
_cell.length_a   1.000
_cell.length_b   1.000
_cell.length_c   1.000
_cell.angle_alpha   90.00
_cell.angle_beta   90.00
_cell.angle_gamma   90.00
#
_symmetry.space_group_name_H-M   'P 1'
#
loop_
_entity.id
_entity.type
_entity.pdbx_description
1 polymer ?
#
loop_
_entity_poly.entity_id
_entity_poly.type
_entity_poly.pdbx_seq_one_letter_code
_entity_poly.pdbx_strand_id
1 'polypeptide(L)'
;MRLMVSPIVFPAKVQVAICLMLICLAGSSLGAFPGEMAKLDTSRTAGAIASGQIPERAELLQIPSAINEDAAAQLVQDAVVAPILQNIDPSKGIRVLQHDKILAKGAVVEPAITLPGQRSKRMVAQNPSWLFMIDEMPGAHFAHPVRLVLVDASTGARQEIETDWWPKVNDVQLFDKEALRTDPALTTFYREPSAEVKVSAASGLLEWPGGIQPVINCDIWAVLVCGYDDLPDSFDDDTNGMYSVLRSLGVPDDHIFYVSPHASHAGVDRPTSRSNVLWAINEVASRSDVKDKVLFLYSSHGNVNFVSCVPGSPDGGSITADEMDSWLDAISCKEMTIIIEACHSGSFIGKYKDGTYVAAENELTGDGENNRIVFTSASSDTSSWPDVDGDSDPNPSDTGSESIYGYIMAFGVASADTDGNGRISFGEAYQYAWDNDVTRILDWNMPQMIAAGLKAANVYHQCLQNECYPNLPSPVLTLVGKEDYTTSSGEFTRYKLSVTNWNAYPSELFQSAPDLPPCGLNAESSRTWVDIYDQKKIRLYGFCALGTASDLQSLWFAVKKGETPPQGVYIVMKDRRCNQDYTSNKVTIEPKTLAVSPIKARTLIEAPAKAMETMKYISTS
;
A
#
# COMPACT_ATOMS: atom_id res chain seq x y z
N MET A 1 5.35 79.61 20.84
CA MET A 1 6.03 80.71 20.13
C MET A 1 5.60 80.64 18.66
N ARG A 2 5.09 81.74 18.06
CA ARG A 2 4.64 81.77 16.65
C ARG A 2 5.81 82.06 15.71
N LEU A 3 5.76 81.55 14.47
CA LEU A 3 6.29 82.07 13.19
C LEU A 3 6.12 80.95 12.13
N MET A 4 5.97 81.19 10.82
CA MET A 4 5.09 82.10 10.08
C MET A 4 4.94 81.54 8.64
N VAL A 5 3.91 81.95 7.90
CA VAL A 5 3.57 81.41 6.56
C VAL A 5 4.02 82.34 5.44
N SER A 6 4.60 81.83 4.34
CA SER A 6 4.21 82.17 2.94
C SER A 6 5.07 81.50 1.85
N PRO A 7 4.57 81.35 0.60
CA PRO A 7 5.08 80.40 -0.39
C PRO A 7 5.89 81.03 -1.54
N ILE A 8 6.45 80.18 -2.41
CA ILE A 8 7.03 80.54 -3.71
C ILE A 8 6.23 79.83 -4.82
N VAL A 9 6.04 80.50 -5.96
CA VAL A 9 5.19 80.08 -7.09
C VAL A 9 5.96 80.19 -8.42
N PHE A 10 5.49 79.44 -9.44
CA PHE A 10 5.78 79.50 -10.88
C PHE A 10 6.87 78.56 -11.45
N PRO A 11 6.77 78.14 -12.73
CA PRO A 11 5.59 78.07 -13.61
C PRO A 11 5.40 76.70 -14.31
N ALA A 12 4.22 76.49 -14.91
CA ALA A 12 3.93 75.33 -15.74
C ALA A 12 4.57 75.42 -17.14
N LYS A 13 5.22 74.34 -17.60
CA LYS A 13 5.40 73.95 -19.01
C LYS A 13 6.00 72.54 -19.12
N VAL A 14 5.82 71.94 -20.31
CA VAL A 14 6.30 70.59 -20.73
C VAL A 14 5.52 69.41 -20.13
N GLN A 15 4.37 69.17 -20.77
CA GLN A 15 3.71 67.86 -20.82
C GLN A 15 4.06 67.23 -22.19
N VAL A 16 4.07 65.89 -22.29
CA VAL A 16 4.30 65.09 -23.52
C VAL A 16 5.76 64.93 -24.00
N ALA A 17 6.49 64.05 -23.29
CA ALA A 17 7.47 63.06 -23.77
C ALA A 17 7.87 62.25 -22.52
N ILE A 18 7.81 60.92 -22.43
CA ILE A 18 8.27 59.90 -23.37
C ILE A 18 7.30 58.71 -23.34
N CYS A 19 6.78 58.31 -24.50
CA CYS A 19 6.16 57.01 -24.73
C CYS A 19 6.97 56.31 -25.82
N LEU A 20 8.09 55.69 -25.42
CA LEU A 20 8.95 54.79 -26.22
C LEU A 20 10.24 54.46 -25.44
N MET A 21 10.14 53.56 -24.46
CA MET A 21 11.25 52.70 -23.99
C MET A 21 10.70 51.70 -22.96
N LEU A 22 10.50 50.44 -23.40
CA LEU A 22 10.60 49.17 -22.65
C LEU A 22 9.72 48.09 -23.32
N ILE A 23 10.21 47.55 -24.43
CA ILE A 23 9.90 46.19 -24.87
C ILE A 23 11.25 45.47 -25.05
N CYS A 24 11.36 44.30 -24.40
CA CYS A 24 12.41 43.28 -24.53
C CYS A 24 13.88 43.68 -24.28
N LEU A 25 14.32 43.44 -23.04
CA LEU A 25 15.53 42.64 -22.82
C LEU A 25 15.15 41.14 -22.90
N ALA A 26 16.13 40.29 -23.24
CA ALA A 26 16.00 38.89 -23.69
C ALA A 26 15.46 38.74 -25.14
N GLY A 27 16.06 37.91 -26.01
CA GLY A 27 17.27 37.09 -25.85
C GLY A 27 17.81 36.58 -27.20
N SER A 28 19.01 36.01 -27.20
CA SER A 28 19.75 35.64 -28.41
C SER A 28 19.35 34.27 -28.98
N SER A 29 19.03 34.19 -30.29
CA SER A 29 19.44 33.06 -31.15
C SER A 29 19.34 33.42 -32.64
N LEU A 30 20.25 32.85 -33.45
CA LEU A 30 20.34 33.07 -34.90
C LEU A 30 19.55 32.00 -35.67
N GLY A 31 18.77 32.42 -36.68
CA GLY A 31 18.12 31.56 -37.68
C GLY A 31 17.60 32.41 -38.83
N ALA A 32 17.75 31.97 -40.08
CA ALA A 32 17.63 32.84 -41.26
C ALA A 32 16.43 32.49 -42.19
N PHE A 33 15.68 33.53 -42.60
CA PHE A 33 15.02 33.81 -43.91
C PHE A 33 14.26 32.71 -44.72
N PRO A 34 13.35 33.05 -45.69
CA PRO A 34 12.61 34.32 -45.95
C PRO A 34 11.11 34.16 -46.36
N GLY A 35 10.41 35.30 -46.53
CA GLY A 35 9.11 35.43 -47.23
C GLY A 35 7.98 35.95 -46.32
N GLU A 36 7.08 36.88 -46.70
CA GLU A 36 6.84 37.61 -47.96
C GLU A 36 6.19 38.98 -47.62
N MET A 37 6.39 40.04 -48.44
CA MET A 37 5.80 41.38 -48.20
C MET A 37 4.57 41.64 -49.07
N ALA A 38 3.47 42.14 -48.47
CA ALA A 38 2.37 42.79 -49.17
C ALA A 38 2.06 44.18 -48.57
N LYS A 39 1.61 45.12 -49.43
CA LYS A 39 1.60 46.57 -49.18
C LYS A 39 0.32 47.06 -48.51
N LEU A 40 0.40 48.18 -47.78
CA LEU A 40 -0.75 49.03 -47.45
C LEU A 40 -0.58 50.42 -48.10
N ASP A 41 -1.67 50.95 -48.66
CA ASP A 41 -1.71 52.17 -49.48
C ASP A 41 -1.87 53.45 -48.63
N THR A 42 -0.97 54.42 -48.83
CA THR A 42 -0.99 55.74 -48.16
C THR A 42 -1.55 56.82 -49.07
N SER A 43 -2.88 56.93 -49.20
CA SER A 43 -3.49 57.96 -50.07
C SER A 43 -4.84 58.51 -49.60
N ARG A 44 -4.96 58.99 -48.34
CA ARG A 44 -6.16 59.75 -47.91
C ARG A 44 -5.99 60.78 -46.78
N THR A 45 -4.97 61.64 -46.86
CA THR A 45 -4.81 62.82 -45.97
C THR A 45 -4.42 64.08 -46.75
N ALA A 46 -5.35 64.61 -47.54
CA ALA A 46 -5.28 65.96 -48.12
C ALA A 46 -6.70 66.46 -48.50
N GLY A 47 -7.39 67.12 -47.57
CA GLY A 47 -8.69 67.74 -47.89
C GLY A 47 -9.72 67.86 -46.75
N ALA A 48 -9.36 68.47 -45.61
CA ALA A 48 -10.34 68.83 -44.57
C ALA A 48 -9.84 69.97 -43.64
N ILE A 49 -9.45 71.12 -44.19
CA ILE A 49 -9.24 72.36 -43.42
C ILE A 49 -10.07 73.49 -44.05
N ALA A 50 -11.41 73.40 -43.94
CA ALA A 50 -12.33 74.46 -44.39
C ALA A 50 -13.77 74.34 -43.82
N SER A 51 -13.96 73.94 -42.56
CA SER A 51 -15.27 74.09 -41.89
C SER A 51 -15.10 74.24 -40.39
N GLY A 52 -15.23 75.46 -39.89
CA GLY A 52 -15.15 75.77 -38.47
C GLY A 52 -16.36 75.25 -37.71
N GLN A 53 -16.26 74.02 -37.19
CA GLN A 53 -17.13 73.47 -36.16
C GLN A 53 -16.25 72.82 -35.09
N ILE A 54 -16.50 73.17 -33.83
CA ILE A 54 -15.84 72.57 -32.67
C ILE A 54 -16.72 71.39 -32.21
N PRO A 55 -16.23 70.14 -32.24
CA PRO A 55 -16.81 69.06 -31.48
C PRO A 55 -16.27 69.13 -30.05
N GLU A 56 -17.18 69.05 -29.09
CA GLU A 56 -16.89 69.08 -27.66
C GLU A 56 -16.06 67.85 -27.25
N ARG A 57 -14.84 68.08 -26.76
CA ARG A 57 -13.88 67.00 -26.44
C ARG A 57 -14.12 66.42 -25.04
N ALA A 58 -15.18 65.63 -24.91
CA ALA A 58 -15.38 64.75 -23.77
C ALA A 58 -14.72 63.37 -24.01
N GLU A 59 -13.39 63.35 -24.10
CA GLU A 59 -12.64 62.10 -23.91
C GLU A 59 -12.74 61.71 -22.43
N LEU A 60 -13.77 60.92 -22.11
CA LEU A 60 -13.82 60.13 -20.90
C LEU A 60 -12.59 59.23 -20.84
N LEU A 61 -11.64 59.58 -19.97
CA LEU A 61 -10.70 58.61 -19.42
C LEU A 61 -11.52 57.53 -18.72
N GLN A 62 -11.80 56.44 -19.45
CA GLN A 62 -12.22 55.20 -18.83
C GLN A 62 -11.07 54.72 -17.94
N ILE A 63 -11.20 55.03 -16.65
CA ILE A 63 -10.58 54.21 -15.60
C ILE A 63 -10.99 52.77 -15.93
N PRO A 64 -10.06 51.80 -16.00
CA PRO A 64 -10.43 50.41 -16.15
C PRO A 64 -11.46 50.08 -15.07
N SER A 65 -12.68 49.70 -15.47
CA SER A 65 -13.66 49.19 -14.53
C SER A 65 -13.00 48.03 -13.80
N ALA A 66 -13.01 48.05 -12.46
CA ALA A 66 -12.44 46.99 -11.67
C ALA A 66 -12.94 45.64 -12.18
N ILE A 67 -12.02 44.70 -12.37
CA ILE A 67 -12.29 43.37 -12.90
C ILE A 67 -13.35 42.74 -11.99
N ASN A 68 -14.53 42.49 -12.56
CA ASN A 68 -15.63 41.86 -11.86
C ASN A 68 -15.39 40.35 -11.73
N GLU A 69 -16.29 39.69 -11.02
CA GLU A 69 -16.23 38.27 -10.69
C GLU A 69 -16.01 37.40 -11.93
N ASP A 70 -16.87 37.54 -12.95
CA ASP A 70 -16.80 36.81 -14.23
C ASP A 70 -15.49 37.05 -14.99
N ALA A 71 -15.02 38.30 -15.07
CA ALA A 71 -13.79 38.63 -15.80
C ALA A 71 -12.55 38.12 -15.08
N ALA A 72 -12.58 38.00 -13.75
CA ALA A 72 -11.53 37.34 -12.99
C ALA A 72 -11.56 35.82 -13.23
N ALA A 73 -12.74 35.20 -13.27
CA ALA A 73 -12.89 33.77 -13.58
C ALA A 73 -12.35 33.43 -14.98
N GLN A 74 -12.74 34.18 -16.01
CA GLN A 74 -12.21 33.99 -17.37
C GLN A 74 -10.68 34.16 -17.43
N LEU A 75 -10.13 35.14 -16.72
CA LEU A 75 -8.68 35.37 -16.66
C LEU A 75 -7.92 34.21 -16.00
N VAL A 76 -8.51 33.54 -15.01
CA VAL A 76 -7.94 32.32 -14.40
C VAL A 76 -8.08 31.11 -15.34
N GLN A 77 -9.23 30.96 -15.99
CA GLN A 77 -9.47 29.89 -16.97
C GLN A 77 -8.47 29.95 -18.14
N ASP A 78 -8.33 31.12 -18.77
CA ASP A 78 -7.46 31.30 -19.94
C ASP A 78 -5.97 31.13 -19.61
N ALA A 79 -5.55 31.60 -18.42
CA ALA A 79 -4.13 31.78 -18.12
C ALA A 79 -3.53 30.78 -17.13
N VAL A 80 -4.36 30.00 -16.43
CA VAL A 80 -3.92 28.98 -15.47
C VAL A 80 -4.53 27.62 -15.81
N VAL A 81 -5.85 27.54 -15.99
CA VAL A 81 -6.55 26.27 -16.23
C VAL A 81 -6.26 25.70 -17.62
N ALA A 82 -6.32 26.52 -18.68
CA ALA A 82 -6.06 26.06 -20.05
C ALA A 82 -4.63 25.53 -20.27
N PRO A 83 -3.56 26.13 -19.69
CA PRO A 83 -2.23 25.51 -19.64
C PRO A 83 -2.17 24.16 -18.91
N ILE A 84 -2.91 23.98 -17.79
CA ILE A 84 -2.97 22.69 -17.09
C ILE A 84 -3.63 21.64 -18.00
N LEU A 85 -4.81 21.96 -18.55
CA LEU A 85 -5.59 21.10 -19.45
C LEU A 85 -4.84 20.62 -20.71
N GLN A 86 -3.80 21.33 -21.15
CA GLN A 86 -2.94 20.94 -22.28
C GLN A 86 -1.90 19.87 -21.92
N ASN A 87 -1.59 19.70 -20.63
CA ASN A 87 -0.48 18.87 -20.16
C ASN A 87 -0.92 17.71 -19.24
N ILE A 88 -2.15 17.74 -18.71
CA ILE A 88 -2.71 16.63 -17.92
C ILE A 88 -3.45 15.62 -18.81
N ASP A 89 -3.53 14.38 -18.33
CA ASP A 89 -4.30 13.32 -18.98
C ASP A 89 -5.77 13.75 -19.18
N PRO A 90 -6.40 13.50 -20.34
CA PRO A 90 -7.80 13.82 -20.58
C PRO A 90 -8.78 13.17 -19.58
N SER A 91 -8.44 12.02 -19.00
CA SER A 91 -9.26 11.31 -18.00
C SER A 91 -9.29 11.98 -16.63
N LYS A 92 -8.32 12.84 -16.30
CA LYS A 92 -8.26 13.49 -14.98
C LYS A 92 -9.25 14.66 -14.89
N GLY A 93 -9.93 14.78 -13.76
CA GLY A 93 -10.78 15.95 -13.51
C GLY A 93 -9.98 17.23 -13.28
N ILE A 94 -10.66 18.38 -13.32
CA ILE A 94 -10.17 19.63 -12.73
C ILE A 94 -11.38 20.49 -12.33
N ARG A 95 -11.38 21.04 -11.11
CA ARG A 95 -12.46 21.91 -10.60
C ARG A 95 -11.89 23.26 -10.19
N VAL A 96 -12.59 24.35 -10.49
CA VAL A 96 -12.14 25.72 -10.19
C VAL A 96 -13.20 26.43 -9.36
N LEU A 97 -12.91 26.59 -8.08
CA LEU A 97 -13.74 27.31 -7.13
C LEU A 97 -13.32 28.78 -7.07
N GLN A 98 -14.30 29.68 -7.04
CA GLN A 98 -14.13 31.09 -6.75
C GLN A 98 -14.72 31.41 -5.39
N HIS A 99 -14.02 32.21 -4.58
CA HIS A 99 -14.58 32.68 -3.31
C HIS A 99 -15.65 33.75 -3.58
N ASP A 100 -16.83 33.57 -2.98
CA ASP A 100 -18.03 34.41 -3.15
C ASP A 100 -17.88 35.90 -2.77
N LYS A 101 -16.73 36.26 -2.17
CA LYS A 101 -16.43 37.63 -1.73
C LYS A 101 -15.04 38.04 -2.20
N ILE A 102 -14.97 39.26 -2.72
CA ILE A 102 -13.69 39.93 -2.98
C ILE A 102 -12.93 40.14 -1.67
N LEU A 103 -11.68 39.69 -1.61
CA LEU A 103 -10.82 39.87 -0.46
C LEU A 103 -10.37 41.33 -0.34
N ALA A 104 -10.36 41.86 0.88
CA ALA A 104 -9.88 43.20 1.15
C ALA A 104 -8.35 43.33 1.00
N LYS A 105 -7.88 44.54 0.67
CA LYS A 105 -6.46 44.87 0.71
C LYS A 105 -5.86 44.52 2.08
N GLY A 106 -4.72 43.82 2.07
CA GLY A 106 -4.03 43.34 3.26
C GLY A 106 -4.45 41.95 3.72
N ALA A 107 -5.46 41.33 3.11
CA ALA A 107 -5.78 39.92 3.35
C ALA A 107 -4.58 39.03 3.03
N VAL A 108 -4.26 38.12 3.94
CA VAL A 108 -3.20 37.12 3.81
C VAL A 108 -3.83 35.79 3.44
N VAL A 109 -3.36 35.17 2.36
CA VAL A 109 -3.79 33.86 1.89
C VAL A 109 -2.64 32.88 2.04
N GLU A 110 -2.89 31.76 2.70
CA GLU A 110 -1.93 30.68 3.00
C GLU A 110 -2.63 29.33 2.80
N PRO A 111 -1.90 28.22 2.56
CA PRO A 111 -2.44 26.88 2.76
C PRO A 111 -2.98 26.71 4.18
N ALA A 112 -4.12 26.03 4.34
CA ALA A 112 -4.74 25.80 5.63
C ALA A 112 -3.87 24.93 6.55
N ILE A 113 -3.28 23.87 6.01
CA ILE A 113 -2.31 23.02 6.69
C ILE A 113 -0.90 23.35 6.14
N THR A 114 0.08 23.42 7.03
CA THR A 114 1.50 23.62 6.70
C THR A 114 2.30 22.57 7.46
N LEU A 115 3.19 21.86 6.76
CA LEU A 115 3.96 20.76 7.33
C LEU A 115 4.80 21.20 8.55
N PRO A 116 4.90 20.36 9.60
CA PRO A 116 5.81 20.61 10.72
C PRO A 116 7.23 20.95 10.24
N GLY A 117 7.80 22.04 10.75
CA GLY A 117 9.13 22.52 10.37
C GLY A 117 9.22 23.30 9.05
N GLN A 118 8.17 23.35 8.23
CA GLN A 118 8.15 24.19 7.02
C GLN A 118 7.63 25.62 7.29
N ARG A 119 8.05 26.56 6.44
CA ARG A 119 7.46 27.92 6.40
C ARG A 119 6.33 27.94 5.39
N SER A 120 5.14 28.34 5.84
CA SER A 120 3.98 28.48 4.94
C SER A 120 4.28 29.45 3.79
N LYS A 121 3.90 29.06 2.57
CA LYS A 121 3.86 29.96 1.41
C LYS A 121 2.68 30.92 1.62
N ARG A 122 2.85 32.22 1.33
CA ARG A 122 1.76 33.19 1.51
C ARG A 122 1.66 34.21 0.37
N MET A 123 0.42 34.56 0.02
CA MET A 123 0.08 35.70 -0.84
C MET A 123 -0.50 36.83 0.02
N VAL A 124 -0.33 38.07 -0.43
CA VAL A 124 -0.95 39.23 0.23
C VAL A 124 -1.67 40.08 -0.80
N ALA A 125 -2.97 40.32 -0.58
CA ALA A 125 -3.81 41.15 -1.43
C ALA A 125 -3.32 42.62 -1.40
N GLN A 126 -2.67 43.08 -2.47
CA GLN A 126 -2.12 44.44 -2.54
C GLN A 126 -3.21 45.51 -2.77
N ASN A 127 -4.32 45.11 -3.39
CA ASN A 127 -5.58 45.85 -3.55
C ASN A 127 -6.73 44.85 -3.29
N PRO A 128 -8.02 45.22 -3.43
CA PRO A 128 -9.09 44.24 -3.44
C PRO A 128 -8.83 43.15 -4.50
N SER A 129 -9.02 41.88 -4.14
CA SER A 129 -8.59 40.74 -4.96
C SER A 129 -9.58 39.58 -4.93
N TRP A 130 -9.74 38.89 -6.07
CA TRP A 130 -10.51 37.66 -6.17
C TRP A 130 -9.63 36.45 -5.84
N LEU A 131 -10.13 35.52 -5.05
CA LEU A 131 -9.44 34.28 -4.68
C LEU A 131 -10.09 33.10 -5.40
N PHE A 132 -9.25 32.23 -5.96
CA PHE A 132 -9.64 30.97 -6.57
C PHE A 132 -8.85 29.82 -5.97
N MET A 133 -9.48 28.65 -5.94
CA MET A 133 -8.85 27.35 -5.66
C MET A 133 -9.04 26.47 -6.90
N ILE A 134 -7.94 26.10 -7.56
CA ILE A 134 -7.93 25.12 -8.64
C ILE A 134 -7.59 23.79 -8.00
N ASP A 135 -8.54 22.87 -8.04
CA ASP A 135 -8.41 21.49 -7.61
C ASP A 135 -8.05 20.65 -8.84
N GLU A 136 -6.83 20.10 -8.87
CA GLU A 136 -6.29 19.32 -9.99
C GLU A 136 -6.58 17.81 -9.87
N MET A 137 -7.27 17.36 -8.80
CA MET A 137 -7.73 15.98 -8.58
C MET A 137 -9.10 15.95 -7.87
N PRO A 138 -10.15 16.55 -8.47
CA PRO A 138 -11.44 16.69 -7.81
C PRO A 138 -12.09 15.34 -7.54
N GLY A 139 -12.39 15.10 -6.26
CA GLY A 139 -12.93 13.84 -5.75
C GLY A 139 -11.97 13.11 -4.80
N ALA A 140 -10.65 13.38 -4.84
CA ALA A 140 -9.68 12.74 -3.95
C ALA A 140 -9.83 13.16 -2.47
N HIS A 141 -9.30 12.33 -1.56
CA HIS A 141 -9.06 12.73 -0.17
C HIS A 141 -8.03 13.87 -0.12
N PHE A 142 -8.14 14.77 0.86
CA PHE A 142 -7.91 16.17 0.53
C PHE A 142 -6.46 16.58 0.25
N ALA A 143 -5.46 15.85 0.75
CA ALA A 143 -4.09 16.13 0.33
C ALA A 143 -3.85 15.65 -1.10
N HIS A 144 -4.14 16.54 -2.04
CA HIS A 144 -3.96 16.38 -3.47
C HIS A 144 -3.53 17.73 -4.08
N PRO A 145 -2.91 17.73 -5.27
CA PRO A 145 -2.45 18.96 -5.90
C PRO A 145 -3.55 20.02 -6.06
N VAL A 146 -3.30 21.20 -5.48
CA VAL A 146 -4.18 22.37 -5.48
C VAL A 146 -3.36 23.62 -5.85
N ARG A 147 -3.97 24.52 -6.61
CA ARG A 147 -3.41 25.84 -6.93
C ARG A 147 -4.29 26.97 -6.42
N LEU A 148 -3.76 27.75 -5.48
CA LEU A 148 -4.41 28.95 -4.98
C LEU A 148 -4.03 30.12 -5.90
N VAL A 149 -5.01 30.83 -6.45
CA VAL A 149 -4.78 31.96 -7.37
C VAL A 149 -5.45 33.22 -6.81
N LEU A 150 -4.66 34.28 -6.64
CA LEU A 150 -5.14 35.58 -6.16
C LEU A 150 -5.02 36.64 -7.25
N VAL A 151 -6.16 37.11 -7.76
CA VAL A 151 -6.25 38.08 -8.87
C VAL A 151 -6.52 39.49 -8.33
N ASP A 152 -5.62 40.44 -8.58
CA ASP A 152 -5.81 41.85 -8.24
C ASP A 152 -6.93 42.47 -9.11
N ALA A 153 -8.03 42.89 -8.49
CA ALA A 153 -9.21 43.36 -9.22
C ALA A 153 -9.02 44.74 -9.90
N SER A 154 -7.90 45.43 -9.64
CA SER A 154 -7.59 46.72 -10.29
C SER A 154 -6.66 46.60 -11.49
N THR A 155 -5.93 45.49 -11.61
CA THR A 155 -4.85 45.30 -12.61
C THR A 155 -4.89 43.97 -13.36
N GLY A 156 -5.57 42.94 -12.84
CA GLY A 156 -5.53 41.58 -13.36
C GLY A 156 -4.22 40.83 -13.05
N ALA A 157 -3.32 41.43 -12.28
CA ALA A 157 -2.09 40.77 -11.84
C ALA A 157 -2.42 39.59 -10.92
N ARG A 158 -1.75 38.45 -11.14
CA ARG A 158 -1.93 37.22 -10.36
C ARG A 158 -0.78 37.00 -9.38
N GLN A 159 -1.11 36.43 -8.23
CA GLN A 159 -0.20 35.66 -7.39
C GLN A 159 -0.71 34.21 -7.38
N GLU A 160 0.20 33.23 -7.31
CA GLU A 160 -0.14 31.80 -7.37
C GLU A 160 0.64 31.02 -6.30
N ILE A 161 0.01 30.04 -5.66
CA ILE A 161 0.63 29.07 -4.74
C ILE A 161 0.20 27.66 -5.16
N GLU A 162 1.15 26.81 -5.50
CA GLU A 162 1.00 25.35 -5.53
C GLU A 162 1.12 24.79 -4.11
N THR A 163 0.18 23.93 -3.71
CA THR A 163 0.03 23.35 -2.37
C THR A 163 -0.88 22.13 -2.42
N ASP A 164 -0.97 21.36 -1.34
CA ASP A 164 -1.85 20.18 -1.27
C ASP A 164 -3.09 20.42 -0.39
N TRP A 165 -3.44 21.67 -0.12
CA TRP A 165 -4.43 22.04 0.91
C TRP A 165 -5.23 23.28 0.52
N TRP A 166 -6.49 23.35 0.97
CA TRP A 166 -7.41 24.46 0.71
C TRP A 166 -6.87 25.76 1.35
N PRO A 167 -7.28 26.95 0.89
CA PRO A 167 -6.78 28.21 1.44
C PRO A 167 -7.35 28.48 2.84
N LYS A 168 -6.52 29.06 3.71
CA LYS A 168 -6.99 29.92 4.80
C LYS A 168 -6.74 31.39 4.47
N VAL A 169 -7.66 32.25 4.87
CA VAL A 169 -7.59 33.70 4.69
C VAL A 169 -7.69 34.37 6.06
N ASN A 170 -6.61 35.03 6.49
CA ASN A 170 -6.48 35.62 7.84
C ASN A 170 -6.88 34.61 8.94
N ASP A 171 -6.33 33.39 8.86
CA ASP A 171 -6.60 32.25 9.75
C ASP A 171 -8.02 31.65 9.73
N VAL A 172 -8.90 32.11 8.84
CA VAL A 172 -10.19 31.46 8.55
C VAL A 172 -10.02 30.51 7.37
N GLN A 173 -10.26 29.22 7.58
CA GLN A 173 -10.23 28.22 6.49
C GLN A 173 -11.41 28.46 5.53
N LEU A 174 -11.18 28.28 4.23
CA LEU A 174 -12.19 28.37 3.17
C LEU A 174 -12.15 27.09 2.34
N PHE A 175 -13.31 26.61 1.89
CA PHE A 175 -13.47 25.34 1.18
C PHE A 175 -13.03 24.11 2.01
N ASP A 176 -13.06 24.24 3.33
CA ASP A 176 -12.69 23.23 4.34
C ASP A 176 -13.68 22.07 4.46
N LYS A 177 -14.76 22.07 3.67
CA LYS A 177 -15.83 21.08 3.69
C LYS A 177 -16.20 20.67 2.28
N GLU A 178 -16.51 19.40 2.09
CA GLU A 178 -16.89 18.87 0.78
C GLU A 178 -18.09 19.62 0.18
N ALA A 179 -19.12 19.93 0.97
CA ALA A 179 -20.29 20.71 0.53
C ALA A 179 -19.96 22.13 0.01
N LEU A 180 -18.81 22.72 0.39
CA LEU A 180 -18.32 23.98 -0.20
C LEU A 180 -17.47 23.73 -1.47
N ARG A 181 -16.85 22.56 -1.57
CA ARG A 181 -16.04 22.13 -2.72
C ARG A 181 -16.90 21.61 -3.88
N THR A 182 -18.09 21.10 -3.60
CA THR A 182 -19.04 20.61 -4.60
C THR A 182 -20.08 21.65 -5.03
N ASP A 183 -20.19 22.80 -4.33
CA ASP A 183 -21.18 23.85 -4.60
C ASP A 183 -21.09 24.39 -6.05
N PRO A 184 -22.15 24.23 -6.87
CA PRO A 184 -22.22 24.81 -8.22
C PRO A 184 -22.15 26.34 -8.25
N ALA A 185 -22.55 27.02 -7.17
CA ALA A 185 -22.49 28.49 -7.10
C ALA A 185 -21.07 29.03 -6.91
N LEU A 186 -20.16 28.23 -6.37
CA LEU A 186 -18.74 28.55 -6.24
C LEU A 186 -17.91 28.02 -7.42
N THR A 187 -18.46 27.09 -8.21
CA THR A 187 -17.77 26.43 -9.32
C THR A 187 -17.81 27.27 -10.61
N THR A 188 -16.65 27.75 -11.07
CA THR A 188 -16.50 28.54 -12.31
C THR A 188 -16.09 27.71 -13.52
N PHE A 189 -15.42 26.58 -13.29
CA PHE A 189 -15.07 25.59 -14.30
C PHE A 189 -15.05 24.21 -13.66
N TYR A 190 -15.55 23.19 -14.36
CA TYR A 190 -15.42 21.80 -13.97
C TYR A 190 -15.25 20.94 -15.22
N ARG A 191 -14.17 20.16 -15.26
CA ARG A 191 -14.05 18.95 -16.08
C ARG A 191 -14.15 17.79 -15.11
N GLU A 192 -15.19 17.00 -15.27
CA GLU A 192 -15.37 15.74 -14.55
C GLU A 192 -14.27 14.74 -14.93
N PRO A 193 -13.72 13.96 -13.99
CA PRO A 193 -12.87 12.82 -14.34
C PRO A 193 -13.68 11.82 -15.18
N SER A 194 -13.06 11.18 -16.18
CA SER A 194 -13.75 10.23 -17.05
C SER A 194 -13.05 8.88 -17.11
N ALA A 195 -13.79 7.82 -16.78
CA ALA A 195 -13.31 6.45 -16.78
C ALA A 195 -13.88 5.66 -17.98
N GLU A 196 -13.02 4.93 -18.72
CA GLU A 196 -13.44 3.84 -19.62
C GLU A 196 -12.67 2.57 -19.25
N VAL A 197 -13.27 1.69 -18.47
CA VAL A 197 -12.73 0.37 -18.08
C VAL A 197 -13.72 -0.73 -18.48
N LYS A 198 -13.20 -1.92 -18.79
CA LYS A 198 -14.02 -3.10 -19.13
C LYS A 198 -13.97 -4.11 -17.98
N VAL A 199 -14.97 -4.03 -17.11
CA VAL A 199 -15.13 -4.88 -15.92
C VAL A 199 -15.43 -6.33 -16.28
N SER A 200 -14.93 -7.28 -15.49
CA SER A 200 -15.29 -8.71 -15.57
C SER A 200 -15.85 -9.20 -14.23
N ALA A 201 -17.16 -9.41 -14.16
CA ALA A 201 -17.84 -9.81 -12.93
C ALA A 201 -17.75 -11.32 -12.65
N ALA A 202 -17.50 -11.67 -11.38
CA ALA A 202 -17.76 -13.01 -10.84
C ALA A 202 -18.14 -12.89 -9.35
N SER A 203 -19.40 -13.18 -9.02
CA SER A 203 -19.89 -13.22 -7.64
C SER A 203 -20.35 -14.62 -7.24
N GLY A 204 -20.06 -14.99 -5.99
CA GLY A 204 -20.47 -16.25 -5.37
C GLY A 204 -20.44 -16.12 -3.86
N LEU A 205 -21.51 -16.56 -3.20
CA LEU A 205 -21.61 -16.65 -1.74
C LEU A 205 -21.21 -18.06 -1.30
N LEU A 206 -20.46 -18.16 -0.21
CA LEU A 206 -20.06 -19.45 0.38
C LEU A 206 -20.66 -19.61 1.78
N GLU A 207 -21.26 -20.78 2.04
CA GLU A 207 -21.73 -21.17 3.37
C GLU A 207 -20.56 -21.72 4.20
N TRP A 208 -20.51 -21.34 5.49
CA TRP A 208 -19.49 -21.79 6.45
C TRP A 208 -19.61 -23.29 6.74
N PRO A 209 -18.60 -24.14 6.44
CA PRO A 209 -18.60 -25.54 6.83
C PRO A 209 -18.34 -25.67 8.34
N GLY A 210 -19.40 -25.95 9.11
CA GLY A 210 -19.32 -25.94 10.57
C GLY A 210 -18.51 -27.09 11.18
N GLY A 211 -18.02 -26.86 12.41
CA GLY A 211 -17.77 -27.96 13.35
C GLY A 211 -16.32 -28.43 13.56
N ILE A 212 -15.35 -27.52 13.68
CA ILE A 212 -14.11 -27.80 14.40
C ILE A 212 -14.08 -26.93 15.66
N GLN A 213 -13.75 -27.53 16.81
CA GLN A 213 -13.58 -26.82 18.09
C GLN A 213 -12.06 -26.68 18.35
N PRO A 214 -11.44 -25.55 17.99
CA PRO A 214 -10.00 -25.37 18.13
C PRO A 214 -9.58 -25.16 19.59
N VAL A 215 -8.40 -25.65 19.94
CA VAL A 215 -7.69 -25.22 21.15
C VAL A 215 -6.84 -24.01 20.77
N ILE A 216 -7.34 -22.82 21.11
CA ILE A 216 -6.68 -21.54 20.89
C ILE A 216 -5.57 -21.34 21.93
N ASN A 217 -4.46 -20.71 21.54
CA ASN A 217 -3.35 -20.37 22.45
C ASN A 217 -2.67 -19.04 22.04
N CYS A 218 -3.45 -18.14 21.42
CA CYS A 218 -3.08 -16.79 21.04
C CYS A 218 -4.38 -15.96 21.03
N ASP A 219 -4.29 -14.70 21.40
CA ASP A 219 -5.39 -13.75 21.28
C ASP A 219 -5.21 -12.90 20.02
N ILE A 220 -6.32 -12.32 19.55
CA ILE A 220 -6.35 -11.37 18.44
C ILE A 220 -6.78 -10.03 19.04
N TRP A 221 -6.04 -8.97 18.76
CA TRP A 221 -6.27 -7.61 19.27
C TRP A 221 -6.35 -6.62 18.12
N ALA A 222 -7.18 -5.58 18.22
CA ALA A 222 -7.23 -4.54 17.21
C ALA A 222 -7.20 -3.13 17.79
N VAL A 223 -6.62 -2.21 17.03
CA VAL A 223 -6.75 -0.77 17.20
C VAL A 223 -7.36 -0.23 15.91
N LEU A 224 -8.52 0.43 16.01
CA LEU A 224 -9.20 1.06 14.88
C LEU A 224 -9.26 2.56 15.13
N VAL A 225 -8.85 3.38 14.16
CA VAL A 225 -8.83 4.84 14.28
C VAL A 225 -9.49 5.49 13.08
N CYS A 226 -10.63 6.13 13.31
CA CYS A 226 -11.20 7.14 12.40
C CYS A 226 -10.56 8.49 12.78
N GLY A 227 -9.64 8.97 11.93
CA GLY A 227 -8.76 10.09 12.25
C GLY A 227 -9.36 11.48 12.01
N TYR A 228 -10.50 11.60 11.32
CA TYR A 228 -11.13 12.87 10.95
C TYR A 228 -12.65 12.84 11.14
N ASP A 229 -13.30 14.02 11.14
CA ASP A 229 -14.73 14.24 11.38
C ASP A 229 -15.32 15.05 10.21
N ASP A 230 -15.52 14.42 9.05
CA ASP A 230 -15.89 15.09 7.78
C ASP A 230 -17.24 14.60 7.18
N LEU A 231 -18.11 13.99 8.01
CA LEU A 231 -19.37 13.34 7.59
C LEU A 231 -20.25 14.11 6.56
N PRO A 232 -20.88 13.40 5.60
CA PRO A 232 -20.68 11.96 5.32
C PRO A 232 -19.35 11.75 4.59
N ASP A 233 -18.51 10.85 5.10
CA ASP A 233 -17.23 10.51 4.48
C ASP A 233 -16.98 9.00 4.49
N SER A 234 -15.82 8.61 3.99
CA SER A 234 -15.35 7.25 3.77
C SER A 234 -14.66 6.63 4.98
N PHE A 235 -14.16 7.46 5.91
CA PHE A 235 -13.25 7.04 6.98
C PHE A 235 -13.97 6.38 8.14
N ASP A 236 -15.21 6.80 8.42
CA ASP A 236 -16.06 6.12 9.39
C ASP A 236 -16.61 4.81 8.81
N ASP A 237 -16.96 4.75 7.53
CA ASP A 237 -17.34 3.52 6.84
C ASP A 237 -16.21 2.47 6.85
N ASP A 238 -14.95 2.84 6.54
CA ASP A 238 -13.80 1.94 6.65
C ASP A 238 -13.67 1.32 8.05
N THR A 239 -13.80 2.17 9.08
CA THR A 239 -13.52 1.76 10.46
C THR A 239 -14.70 1.01 11.09
N ASN A 240 -15.94 1.39 10.76
CA ASN A 240 -17.17 0.66 11.07
C ASN A 240 -17.22 -0.70 10.34
N GLY A 241 -16.81 -0.73 9.06
CA GLY A 241 -16.73 -1.92 8.22
C GLY A 241 -15.72 -2.92 8.76
N MET A 242 -14.48 -2.47 9.03
CA MET A 242 -13.46 -3.30 9.67
C MET A 242 -13.92 -3.80 11.05
N TYR A 243 -14.46 -2.93 11.91
CA TYR A 243 -15.04 -3.36 13.20
C TYR A 243 -16.06 -4.50 13.00
N SER A 244 -17.01 -4.33 12.07
CA SER A 244 -18.04 -5.32 11.76
C SER A 244 -17.45 -6.65 11.26
N VAL A 245 -16.42 -6.59 10.41
CA VAL A 245 -15.65 -7.76 9.96
C VAL A 245 -15.01 -8.47 11.16
N LEU A 246 -14.30 -7.75 12.05
CA LEU A 246 -13.66 -8.35 13.22
C LEU A 246 -14.65 -9.04 14.16
N ARG A 247 -15.81 -8.41 14.42
CA ARG A 247 -16.88 -9.02 15.24
C ARG A 247 -17.49 -10.25 14.56
N SER A 248 -17.66 -10.24 13.24
CA SER A 248 -18.20 -11.39 12.49
C SER A 248 -17.23 -12.59 12.46
N LEU A 249 -15.93 -12.32 12.46
CA LEU A 249 -14.86 -13.32 12.55
C LEU A 249 -14.60 -13.81 13.99
N GLY A 250 -15.37 -13.30 14.97
CA GLY A 250 -15.37 -13.77 16.35
C GLY A 250 -14.37 -13.10 17.30
N VAL A 251 -13.72 -12.01 16.87
CA VAL A 251 -12.86 -11.22 17.76
C VAL A 251 -13.71 -10.58 18.88
N PRO A 252 -13.36 -10.74 20.17
CA PRO A 252 -14.11 -10.14 21.28
C PRO A 252 -14.16 -8.61 21.21
N ASP A 253 -15.16 -8.02 21.86
CA ASP A 253 -15.36 -6.57 21.92
C ASP A 253 -14.21 -5.90 22.69
N ASP A 254 -13.87 -6.47 23.84
CA ASP A 254 -12.83 -6.05 24.77
C ASP A 254 -11.40 -6.35 24.29
N HIS A 255 -11.29 -6.78 23.03
CA HIS A 255 -10.04 -6.95 22.27
C HIS A 255 -9.89 -5.91 21.14
N ILE A 256 -10.93 -5.12 20.84
CA ILE A 256 -10.94 -4.12 19.76
C ILE A 256 -11.05 -2.74 20.41
N PHE A 257 -9.98 -1.95 20.32
CA PHE A 257 -9.94 -0.58 20.84
C PHE A 257 -10.24 0.40 19.71
N TYR A 258 -11.47 0.94 19.68
CA TYR A 258 -11.96 1.75 18.57
C TYR A 258 -12.08 3.22 18.97
N VAL A 259 -11.30 4.05 18.28
CA VAL A 259 -11.21 5.51 18.45
C VAL A 259 -11.85 6.18 17.24
N SER A 260 -12.90 6.99 17.46
CA SER A 260 -13.64 7.69 16.40
C SER A 260 -14.24 8.99 16.94
N PRO A 261 -14.35 10.09 16.17
CA PRO A 261 -15.09 11.27 16.61
C PRO A 261 -16.59 10.96 16.82
N HIS A 262 -17.10 9.90 16.18
CA HIS A 262 -18.51 9.51 16.20
C HIS A 262 -18.82 8.55 17.35
N ALA A 263 -18.84 9.05 18.58
CA ALA A 263 -19.11 8.28 19.80
C ALA A 263 -20.50 7.58 19.87
N SER A 264 -21.34 7.71 18.83
CA SER A 264 -22.59 6.95 18.64
C SER A 264 -22.43 5.66 17.83
N HIS A 265 -21.28 5.43 17.18
CA HIS A 265 -21.05 4.21 16.40
C HIS A 265 -20.76 3.01 17.31
N ALA A 266 -21.08 1.81 16.81
CA ALA A 266 -20.94 0.60 17.60
C ALA A 266 -19.46 0.29 17.88
N GLY A 267 -19.16 -0.07 19.13
CA GLY A 267 -17.80 -0.42 19.57
C GLY A 267 -16.87 0.77 19.85
N VAL A 268 -17.25 2.02 19.57
CA VAL A 268 -16.38 3.18 19.83
C VAL A 268 -16.17 3.38 21.32
N ASP A 269 -14.92 3.23 21.77
CA ASP A 269 -14.51 3.46 23.16
C ASP A 269 -14.35 4.95 23.48
N ARG A 270 -13.77 5.72 22.54
CA ARG A 270 -13.27 7.07 22.81
C ARG A 270 -13.32 8.01 21.59
N PRO A 271 -13.49 9.33 21.83
CA PRO A 271 -13.36 10.34 20.79
C PRO A 271 -11.92 10.43 20.25
N THR A 272 -11.77 10.71 18.96
CA THR A 272 -10.45 10.85 18.33
C THR A 272 -9.63 12.01 18.89
N SER A 273 -8.43 11.67 19.34
CA SER A 273 -7.35 12.57 19.72
C SER A 273 -6.04 11.78 19.78
N ARG A 274 -4.88 12.46 19.71
CA ARG A 274 -3.57 11.80 19.75
C ARG A 274 -3.37 10.95 21.01
N SER A 275 -3.79 11.46 22.18
CA SER A 275 -3.72 10.73 23.45
C SER A 275 -4.67 9.52 23.49
N ASN A 276 -5.80 9.55 22.78
CA ASN A 276 -6.71 8.40 22.71
C ASN A 276 -6.24 7.34 21.71
N VAL A 277 -5.60 7.72 20.60
CA VAL A 277 -4.89 6.78 19.72
C VAL A 277 -3.77 6.08 20.49
N LEU A 278 -2.91 6.85 21.18
CA LEU A 278 -1.85 6.31 22.01
C LEU A 278 -2.41 5.46 23.18
N TRP A 279 -3.56 5.80 23.75
CA TRP A 279 -4.24 4.96 24.74
C TRP A 279 -4.64 3.60 24.16
N ALA A 280 -5.27 3.55 22.99
CA ALA A 280 -5.71 2.29 22.37
C ALA A 280 -4.52 1.36 22.08
N ILE A 281 -3.42 1.91 21.54
CA ILE A 281 -2.15 1.21 21.35
C ILE A 281 -1.61 0.66 22.68
N ASN A 282 -1.62 1.47 23.76
CA ASN A 282 -1.14 1.05 25.07
C ASN A 282 -2.02 -0.02 25.74
N GLU A 283 -3.33 -0.02 25.51
CA GLU A 283 -4.21 -1.09 26.01
C GLU A 283 -3.85 -2.43 25.36
N VAL A 284 -3.66 -2.47 24.04
CA VAL A 284 -3.15 -3.67 23.34
C VAL A 284 -1.77 -4.07 23.85
N ALA A 285 -0.80 -3.15 23.87
CA ALA A 285 0.56 -3.39 24.35
C ALA A 285 0.63 -3.93 25.79
N SER A 286 -0.34 -3.56 26.64
CA SER A 286 -0.41 -4.02 28.03
C SER A 286 -1.01 -5.43 28.20
N ARG A 287 -1.60 -5.99 27.14
CA ARG A 287 -2.38 -7.25 27.18
C ARG A 287 -1.86 -8.32 26.22
N SER A 288 -1.31 -7.94 25.07
CA SER A 288 -0.82 -8.87 24.06
C SER A 288 0.54 -9.48 24.42
N ASP A 289 0.82 -10.70 23.93
CA ASP A 289 2.17 -11.26 23.96
C ASP A 289 2.66 -11.80 22.60
N VAL A 290 3.91 -12.25 22.55
CA VAL A 290 4.61 -12.78 21.35
C VAL A 290 3.92 -13.95 20.61
N LYS A 291 2.79 -14.48 21.11
CA LYS A 291 1.95 -15.45 20.42
C LYS A 291 0.81 -14.80 19.61
N ASP A 292 0.38 -13.62 20.02
CA ASP A 292 -0.85 -12.97 19.61
C ASP A 292 -0.75 -12.27 18.25
N LYS A 293 -1.90 -11.88 17.70
CA LYS A 293 -1.99 -11.11 16.46
C LYS A 293 -2.60 -9.75 16.69
N VAL A 294 -2.14 -8.74 15.95
CA VAL A 294 -2.60 -7.37 16.07
C VAL A 294 -2.95 -6.78 14.70
N LEU A 295 -4.08 -6.09 14.60
CA LEU A 295 -4.39 -5.20 13.47
C LEU A 295 -4.49 -3.76 13.97
N PHE A 296 -3.79 -2.88 13.29
CA PHE A 296 -3.90 -1.44 13.43
C PHE A 296 -4.46 -0.90 12.12
N LEU A 297 -5.64 -0.28 12.15
CA LEU A 297 -6.23 0.46 11.04
C LEU A 297 -6.30 1.94 11.43
N TYR A 298 -5.74 2.80 10.59
CA TYR A 298 -5.90 4.24 10.67
C TYR A 298 -6.49 4.74 9.34
N SER A 299 -7.65 5.38 9.38
CA SER A 299 -8.31 5.95 8.20
C SER A 299 -8.59 7.44 8.40
N SER A 300 -8.03 8.28 7.52
CA SER A 300 -8.05 9.74 7.62
C SER A 300 -7.46 10.44 6.40
N HIS A 301 -7.59 11.77 6.31
CA HIS A 301 -6.65 12.58 5.52
C HIS A 301 -5.22 12.43 6.04
N GLY A 302 -4.22 12.55 5.16
CA GLY A 302 -2.79 12.59 5.52
C GLY A 302 -1.98 13.30 4.44
N ASN A 303 -0.65 13.33 4.55
CA ASN A 303 0.28 13.79 3.51
C ASN A 303 1.65 13.11 3.79
N VAL A 304 2.70 13.47 3.05
CA VAL A 304 4.05 12.90 3.23
C VAL A 304 4.48 13.00 4.70
N ASN A 305 4.76 11.84 5.30
CA ASN A 305 5.16 11.65 6.69
C ASN A 305 4.14 12.11 7.76
N PHE A 306 2.84 12.19 7.48
CA PHE A 306 1.83 12.24 8.56
C PHE A 306 0.40 11.83 8.16
N VAL A 307 -0.37 11.36 9.16
CA VAL A 307 -1.83 11.26 9.11
C VAL A 307 -2.48 12.31 10.02
N SER A 308 -3.65 12.81 9.64
CA SER A 308 -4.42 13.81 10.38
C SER A 308 -5.12 13.19 11.60
N CYS A 309 -5.38 14.00 12.62
CA CYS A 309 -6.04 13.57 13.86
C CYS A 309 -6.92 14.72 14.38
N VAL A 310 -8.15 14.83 13.87
CA VAL A 310 -9.19 15.85 14.17
C VAL A 310 -8.60 17.24 14.52
N PRO A 311 -8.12 18.00 13.51
CA PRO A 311 -7.47 19.29 13.73
C PRO A 311 -8.43 20.29 14.38
N GLY A 312 -7.93 21.04 15.37
CA GLY A 312 -8.72 21.99 16.15
C GLY A 312 -9.31 21.42 17.44
N SER A 313 -9.24 20.11 17.68
CA SER A 313 -9.43 19.55 19.02
C SER A 313 -8.22 19.88 19.93
N PRO A 314 -8.38 19.97 21.26
CA PRO A 314 -7.29 20.36 22.18
C PRO A 314 -6.07 19.41 22.22
N ASP A 315 -6.20 18.22 21.63
CA ASP A 315 -5.19 17.15 21.58
C ASP A 315 -5.18 16.49 20.18
N GLY A 316 -5.56 17.25 19.15
CA GLY A 316 -5.51 16.83 17.74
C GLY A 316 -4.25 17.30 17.03
N GLY A 317 -4.29 17.28 15.69
CA GLY A 317 -3.22 17.74 14.81
C GLY A 317 -2.86 16.68 13.77
N SER A 318 -1.59 16.27 13.78
CA SER A 318 -1.01 15.26 12.87
C SER A 318 -0.22 14.23 13.69
N ILE A 319 -0.15 12.98 13.24
CA ILE A 319 0.75 11.93 13.78
C ILE A 319 1.73 11.57 12.66
N THR A 320 3.04 11.65 12.92
CA THR A 320 4.07 11.33 11.91
C THR A 320 4.32 9.83 11.79
N ALA A 321 5.04 9.40 10.75
CA ALA A 321 5.42 7.99 10.60
C ALA A 321 6.33 7.51 11.75
N ASP A 322 7.35 8.28 12.11
CA ASP A 322 8.26 8.06 13.26
C ASP A 322 7.51 7.99 14.62
N GLU A 323 6.50 8.85 14.82
CA GLU A 323 5.66 8.80 16.03
C GLU A 323 4.80 7.54 16.07
N MET A 324 4.16 7.19 14.94
CA MET A 324 3.31 6.00 14.84
C MET A 324 4.13 4.71 15.02
N ASP A 325 5.29 4.63 14.38
CA ASP A 325 6.24 3.53 14.50
C ASP A 325 6.67 3.32 15.96
N SER A 326 7.19 4.38 16.59
CA SER A 326 7.60 4.39 18.00
C SER A 326 6.48 3.99 18.97
N TRP A 327 5.20 4.16 18.60
CA TRP A 327 4.07 3.74 19.42
C TRP A 327 3.73 2.26 19.19
N LEU A 328 3.77 1.79 17.94
CA LEU A 328 3.49 0.40 17.59
C LEU A 328 4.57 -0.56 18.13
N ASP A 329 5.81 -0.11 18.24
CA ASP A 329 6.91 -0.84 18.88
C ASP A 329 6.69 -1.21 20.35
N ALA A 330 5.75 -0.56 21.04
CA ALA A 330 5.36 -0.96 22.38
C ALA A 330 4.61 -2.30 22.41
N ILE A 331 4.04 -2.74 21.28
CA ILE A 331 3.19 -3.93 21.17
C ILE A 331 4.05 -5.18 20.95
N SER A 332 3.97 -6.12 21.90
CA SER A 332 4.54 -7.46 21.75
C SER A 332 3.52 -8.37 21.08
N CYS A 333 3.79 -8.83 19.86
CA CYS A 333 2.93 -9.74 19.10
C CYS A 333 3.71 -10.60 18.11
N LYS A 334 3.12 -11.73 17.71
CA LYS A 334 3.66 -12.63 16.68
C LYS A 334 3.55 -12.05 15.27
N GLU A 335 2.43 -11.40 14.97
CA GLU A 335 2.09 -10.86 13.66
C GLU A 335 1.29 -9.56 13.86
N MET A 336 1.78 -8.45 13.30
CA MET A 336 1.10 -7.15 13.27
C MET A 336 0.75 -6.80 11.83
N THR A 337 -0.48 -6.33 11.62
CA THR A 337 -0.94 -5.76 10.35
C THR A 337 -1.25 -4.31 10.56
N ILE A 338 -0.74 -3.48 9.66
CA ILE A 338 -0.90 -2.04 9.70
C ILE A 338 -1.57 -1.62 8.40
N ILE A 339 -2.75 -1.01 8.48
CA ILE A 339 -3.49 -0.49 7.34
C ILE A 339 -3.60 1.02 7.51
N ILE A 340 -3.10 1.78 6.55
CA ILE A 340 -3.14 3.24 6.54
C ILE A 340 -3.94 3.70 5.32
N GLU A 341 -5.19 4.09 5.56
CA GLU A 341 -5.94 4.94 4.62
C GLU A 341 -5.53 6.39 4.86
N ALA A 342 -4.80 6.95 3.89
CA ALA A 342 -4.52 8.37 3.76
C ALA A 342 -3.82 8.68 2.43
N CYS A 343 -3.97 9.92 1.96
CA CYS A 343 -3.12 10.47 0.91
C CYS A 343 -1.65 10.41 1.30
N HIS A 344 -0.79 10.09 0.34
CA HIS A 344 0.64 9.92 0.52
C HIS A 344 1.03 8.85 1.57
N SER A 345 0.12 7.95 1.96
CA SER A 345 0.35 6.93 3.00
C SER A 345 1.55 6.01 2.73
N GLY A 346 1.92 5.78 1.46
CA GLY A 346 3.15 5.07 1.08
C GLY A 346 4.44 5.70 1.62
N SER A 347 4.41 6.96 2.06
CA SER A 347 5.52 7.63 2.78
C SER A 347 5.72 7.19 4.22
N PHE A 348 4.94 6.23 4.71
CA PHE A 348 5.20 5.50 5.96
C PHE A 348 6.06 4.25 5.73
N ILE A 349 6.20 3.82 4.47
CA ILE A 349 6.99 2.66 4.02
C ILE A 349 7.96 3.03 2.86
N GLY A 350 8.19 4.33 2.66
CA GLY A 350 9.04 4.91 1.65
C GLY A 350 8.77 4.48 0.21
N LYS A 351 7.53 4.17 -0.18
CA LYS A 351 7.18 3.57 -1.49
C LYS A 351 6.46 4.53 -2.44
N TYR A 352 7.09 4.79 -3.57
CA TYR A 352 6.58 5.64 -4.67
C TYR A 352 5.86 4.84 -5.75
N LYS A 353 5.01 5.50 -6.53
CA LYS A 353 4.17 4.90 -7.59
C LYS A 353 4.99 4.17 -8.67
N ASP A 354 6.18 4.67 -8.99
CA ASP A 354 7.09 4.05 -9.95
C ASP A 354 7.85 2.82 -9.39
N GLY A 355 7.56 2.45 -8.14
CA GLY A 355 8.18 1.34 -7.41
C GLY A 355 9.50 1.71 -6.72
N THR A 356 10.00 2.94 -6.88
CA THR A 356 11.20 3.41 -6.17
C THR A 356 10.97 3.46 -4.65
N TYR A 357 12.09 3.50 -3.92
CA TYR A 357 12.10 3.31 -2.48
C TYR A 357 13.08 4.27 -1.80
N VAL A 358 12.61 4.96 -0.76
CA VAL A 358 13.38 5.91 0.06
C VAL A 358 13.44 5.39 1.49
N ALA A 359 14.61 4.90 1.91
CA ALA A 359 14.79 4.30 3.24
C ALA A 359 14.59 5.28 4.41
N ALA A 360 14.69 6.60 4.17
CA ALA A 360 14.45 7.65 5.17
C ALA A 360 12.98 8.12 5.23
N GLU A 361 12.08 7.37 4.58
CA GLU A 361 10.61 7.49 4.65
C GLU A 361 9.98 6.13 5.00
N ASN A 362 10.80 5.14 5.36
CA ASN A 362 10.35 3.79 5.68
C ASN A 362 10.43 3.59 7.18
N GLU A 363 9.62 4.32 7.95
CA GLU A 363 9.65 4.20 9.41
C GLU A 363 8.99 2.89 9.84
N LEU A 364 7.81 2.53 9.31
CA LEU A 364 7.04 1.34 9.74
C LEU A 364 7.66 -0.04 9.41
N THR A 365 8.79 -0.08 8.69
CA THR A 365 9.58 -1.32 8.46
C THR A 365 11.10 -1.06 8.44
N GLY A 366 11.56 0.03 9.07
CA GLY A 366 12.87 0.63 8.84
C GLY A 366 14.01 0.16 9.73
N ASP A 367 13.68 -0.27 10.95
CA ASP A 367 14.63 -0.33 12.05
C ASP A 367 15.05 -1.77 12.41
N GLY A 368 14.24 -2.76 12.03
CA GLY A 368 14.58 -4.19 12.17
C GLY A 368 13.39 -5.15 12.28
N GLU A 369 12.17 -4.66 12.05
CA GLU A 369 10.94 -5.38 12.31
C GLU A 369 10.77 -6.58 11.38
N ASN A 370 10.28 -7.69 11.94
CA ASN A 370 10.17 -8.97 11.26
C ASN A 370 8.80 -9.65 11.45
N ASN A 371 7.87 -8.91 12.06
CA ASN A 371 6.52 -9.34 12.39
C ASN A 371 5.47 -8.35 11.85
N ARG A 372 5.81 -7.43 10.94
CA ARG A 372 4.89 -6.41 10.39
C ARG A 372 4.53 -6.70 8.93
N ILE A 373 3.28 -6.46 8.57
CA ILE A 373 2.82 -6.31 7.19
C ILE A 373 2.02 -5.02 7.08
N VAL A 374 2.37 -4.17 6.12
CA VAL A 374 1.80 -2.83 5.98
C VAL A 374 1.10 -2.72 4.63
N PHE A 375 -0.14 -2.23 4.65
CA PHE A 375 -0.93 -1.86 3.47
C PHE A 375 -1.22 -0.35 3.55
N THR A 376 -0.85 0.39 2.52
CA THR A 376 -1.12 1.82 2.38
C THR A 376 -2.00 2.04 1.17
N SER A 377 -3.06 2.85 1.30
CA SER A 377 -4.01 3.08 0.20
C SER A 377 -3.43 3.89 -0.95
N ALA A 378 -2.34 4.63 -0.71
CA ALA A 378 -1.62 5.40 -1.72
C ALA A 378 -0.11 5.14 -1.66
N SER A 379 0.61 5.57 -2.69
CA SER A 379 2.07 5.71 -2.69
C SER A 379 2.52 7.04 -2.07
N SER A 380 3.81 7.23 -1.79
CA SER A 380 4.38 8.52 -1.29
C SER A 380 4.01 9.74 -2.15
N ASP A 381 3.70 9.54 -3.43
CA ASP A 381 3.48 10.55 -4.46
C ASP A 381 2.06 10.52 -5.07
N THR A 382 1.11 9.81 -4.45
CA THR A 382 -0.32 9.82 -4.85
C THR A 382 -1.26 10.15 -3.70
N SER A 383 -2.46 10.60 -4.04
CA SER A 383 -3.57 10.83 -3.11
C SER A 383 -4.48 9.60 -3.08
N SER A 384 -5.03 9.28 -1.91
CA SER A 384 -6.10 8.29 -1.78
C SER A 384 -7.46 8.93 -2.13
N TRP A 385 -8.48 8.10 -2.24
CA TRP A 385 -9.79 8.46 -2.76
C TRP A 385 -10.91 7.83 -1.92
N PRO A 386 -12.07 8.50 -1.81
CA PRO A 386 -13.31 7.84 -1.41
C PRO A 386 -13.74 6.87 -2.50
N ASP A 387 -14.72 6.03 -2.21
CA ASP A 387 -15.49 5.23 -3.18
C ASP A 387 -15.79 6.01 -4.50
N VAL A 388 -15.44 5.40 -5.64
CA VAL A 388 -15.62 5.94 -7.01
C VAL A 388 -16.53 5.05 -7.88
N ASP A 389 -17.73 4.84 -7.38
CA ASP A 389 -18.91 4.27 -8.06
C ASP A 389 -19.05 4.64 -9.57
N GLY A 390 -19.13 3.66 -10.48
CA GLY A 390 -19.44 3.91 -11.90
C GLY A 390 -19.36 2.71 -12.87
N ASP A 391 -19.69 2.93 -14.16
CA ASP A 391 -19.66 1.89 -15.22
C ASP A 391 -18.27 1.21 -15.41
N SER A 392 -17.21 1.86 -14.93
CA SER A 392 -15.82 1.43 -15.02
C SER A 392 -15.29 0.77 -13.74
N ASP A 393 -16.01 0.95 -12.64
CA ASP A 393 -15.64 0.43 -11.33
C ASP A 393 -15.92 -1.10 -11.28
N PRO A 394 -14.98 -1.93 -10.81
CA PRO A 394 -15.22 -3.36 -10.56
C PRO A 394 -16.29 -3.68 -9.51
N ASN A 395 -16.57 -2.77 -8.58
CA ASN A 395 -17.33 -2.99 -7.34
C ASN A 395 -18.44 -1.93 -7.04
N PRO A 396 -19.23 -1.42 -8.02
CA PRO A 396 -20.07 -0.20 -7.92
C PRO A 396 -21.35 -0.38 -7.10
N SER A 397 -21.16 -0.69 -5.82
CA SER A 397 -22.14 -1.08 -4.80
C SER A 397 -21.50 -1.23 -3.41
N ASP A 398 -20.18 -1.05 -3.25
CA ASP A 398 -19.57 -0.89 -1.93
C ASP A 398 -19.64 0.57 -1.46
N THR A 399 -18.76 0.98 -0.53
CA THR A 399 -18.81 2.26 0.20
C THR A 399 -17.39 2.57 0.73
N GLY A 400 -17.21 3.56 1.61
CA GLY A 400 -15.92 3.77 2.29
C GLY A 400 -14.81 4.35 1.39
N SER A 401 -13.55 3.99 1.65
CA SER A 401 -12.40 4.43 0.84
C SER A 401 -12.06 3.38 -0.20
N GLU A 402 -12.02 3.76 -1.47
CA GLU A 402 -11.78 2.90 -2.65
C GLU A 402 -10.84 1.70 -2.37
N SER A 403 -9.60 1.98 -1.99
CA SER A 403 -8.57 0.95 -1.80
C SER A 403 -8.74 0.11 -0.53
N ILE A 404 -9.29 0.67 0.55
CA ILE A 404 -9.39 -0.02 1.85
C ILE A 404 -10.72 -0.74 2.01
N TYR A 405 -11.80 -0.23 1.44
CA TYR A 405 -13.09 -0.89 1.54
C TYR A 405 -13.17 -2.13 0.65
N GLY A 406 -12.49 -2.15 -0.51
CA GLY A 406 -12.21 -3.39 -1.24
C GLY A 406 -11.52 -4.45 -0.36
N TYR A 407 -10.55 -4.05 0.48
CA TYR A 407 -9.88 -4.97 1.42
C TYR A 407 -10.82 -5.47 2.53
N ILE A 408 -11.75 -4.64 3.00
CA ILE A 408 -12.81 -5.02 3.97
C ILE A 408 -13.78 -6.02 3.31
N MET A 409 -14.23 -5.73 2.09
CA MET A 409 -15.15 -6.54 1.29
C MET A 409 -14.59 -7.94 1.00
N ALA A 410 -13.27 -8.08 0.84
CA ALA A 410 -12.59 -9.36 0.64
C ALA A 410 -12.99 -10.44 1.67
N PHE A 411 -13.24 -10.05 2.94
CA PHE A 411 -13.64 -11.00 4.00
C PHE A 411 -15.07 -11.52 3.85
N GLY A 412 -15.91 -10.91 3.00
CA GLY A 412 -17.29 -11.31 2.74
C GLY A 412 -17.53 -12.04 1.41
N VAL A 413 -16.52 -12.18 0.54
CA VAL A 413 -16.69 -12.65 -0.85
C VAL A 413 -15.84 -13.87 -1.18
N ALA A 414 -16.45 -14.88 -1.82
CA ALA A 414 -15.75 -16.12 -2.16
C ALA A 414 -14.65 -15.94 -3.23
N SER A 415 -14.68 -14.86 -4.01
CA SER A 415 -13.68 -14.54 -5.04
C SER A 415 -12.34 -14.08 -4.46
N ALA A 416 -12.28 -13.71 -3.19
CA ALA A 416 -11.03 -13.36 -2.51
C ALA A 416 -10.26 -14.60 -1.99
N ASP A 417 -10.92 -15.75 -1.79
CA ASP A 417 -10.27 -17.02 -1.41
C ASP A 417 -9.60 -17.65 -2.64
N THR A 418 -8.43 -17.14 -2.99
CA THR A 418 -7.75 -17.47 -4.26
C THR A 418 -7.09 -18.84 -4.26
N ASP A 419 -6.70 -19.36 -3.09
CA ASP A 419 -6.13 -20.71 -2.96
C ASP A 419 -7.19 -21.79 -2.59
N GLY A 420 -8.40 -21.37 -2.21
CA GLY A 420 -9.54 -22.24 -1.89
C GLY A 420 -9.43 -22.93 -0.54
N ASN A 421 -8.65 -22.38 0.41
CA ASN A 421 -8.47 -22.95 1.74
C ASN A 421 -9.64 -22.65 2.71
N GLY A 422 -10.59 -21.78 2.32
CA GLY A 422 -11.74 -21.38 3.14
C GLY A 422 -11.42 -20.26 4.13
N ARG A 423 -10.33 -19.50 3.91
CA ARG A 423 -9.88 -18.37 4.74
C ARG A 423 -9.31 -17.29 3.85
N ILE A 424 -9.49 -16.03 4.25
CA ILE A 424 -8.88 -14.87 3.58
C ILE A 424 -7.57 -14.49 4.27
N SER A 425 -6.46 -14.58 3.56
CA SER A 425 -5.15 -14.08 3.98
C SER A 425 -4.97 -12.57 3.70
N PHE A 426 -3.92 -11.95 4.26
CA PHE A 426 -3.59 -10.55 3.95
C PHE A 426 -3.33 -10.32 2.46
N GLY A 427 -2.59 -11.23 1.84
CA GLY A 427 -2.28 -11.17 0.42
C GLY A 427 -3.52 -11.30 -0.44
N GLU A 428 -4.49 -12.09 -0.01
CA GLU A 428 -5.78 -12.25 -0.69
C GLU A 428 -6.68 -11.04 -0.54
N ALA A 429 -6.81 -10.49 0.67
CA ALA A 429 -7.57 -9.26 0.87
C ALA A 429 -6.92 -8.06 0.14
N TYR A 430 -5.58 -7.96 0.15
CA TYR A 430 -4.85 -6.98 -0.64
C TYR A 430 -5.00 -7.20 -2.15
N GLN A 431 -4.93 -8.44 -2.63
CA GLN A 431 -5.08 -8.74 -4.06
C GLN A 431 -6.50 -8.44 -4.54
N TYR A 432 -7.51 -8.77 -3.72
CA TYR A 432 -8.90 -8.41 -4.01
C TYR A 432 -9.06 -6.88 -4.06
N ALA A 433 -8.57 -6.15 -3.05
CA ALA A 433 -8.57 -4.69 -3.06
C ALA A 433 -7.87 -4.12 -4.29
N TRP A 434 -6.69 -4.63 -4.62
CA TRP A 434 -5.93 -4.22 -5.79
C TRP A 434 -6.71 -4.46 -7.09
N ASP A 435 -7.35 -5.61 -7.27
CA ASP A 435 -8.12 -5.91 -8.48
C ASP A 435 -9.44 -5.13 -8.57
N ASN A 436 -9.94 -4.63 -7.44
CA ASN A 436 -11.19 -3.88 -7.24
C ASN A 436 -10.90 -2.45 -6.73
N ASP A 437 -9.89 -1.79 -7.31
CA ASP A 437 -9.57 -0.37 -7.10
C ASP A 437 -9.54 0.32 -8.47
N VAL A 438 -10.63 1.01 -8.80
CA VAL A 438 -10.79 1.75 -10.06
C VAL A 438 -9.80 2.90 -10.16
N THR A 439 -9.43 3.55 -9.05
CA THR A 439 -8.48 4.67 -9.05
C THR A 439 -7.06 4.21 -9.40
N ARG A 440 -6.70 2.96 -9.04
CA ARG A 440 -5.49 2.28 -9.50
C ARG A 440 -5.62 1.83 -10.96
N ILE A 441 -6.77 1.31 -11.40
CA ILE A 441 -6.98 0.91 -12.80
C ILE A 441 -6.87 2.12 -13.75
N LEU A 442 -7.32 3.29 -13.31
CA LEU A 442 -7.25 4.56 -14.03
C LEU A 442 -5.92 5.32 -13.85
N ASP A 443 -4.96 4.72 -13.13
CA ASP A 443 -3.63 5.30 -12.86
C ASP A 443 -3.69 6.64 -12.07
N TRP A 444 -4.78 6.90 -11.35
CA TRP A 444 -4.94 8.06 -10.47
C TRP A 444 -4.23 7.87 -9.12
N ASN A 445 -4.28 6.65 -8.59
CA ASN A 445 -3.69 6.21 -7.33
C ASN A 445 -2.76 5.00 -7.54
N MET A 446 -1.99 4.61 -6.51
CA MET A 446 -1.24 3.36 -6.50
C MET A 446 -1.05 2.83 -5.07
N PRO A 447 -1.99 2.01 -4.55
CA PRO A 447 -1.85 1.38 -3.24
C PRO A 447 -0.57 0.54 -3.14
N GLN A 448 -0.04 0.36 -1.94
CA GLN A 448 1.22 -0.37 -1.71
C GLN A 448 1.09 -1.38 -0.59
N MET A 449 1.75 -2.53 -0.74
CA MET A 449 1.95 -3.48 0.36
C MET A 449 3.43 -3.82 0.52
N ILE A 450 3.90 -3.86 1.77
CA ILE A 450 5.23 -4.36 2.15
C ILE A 450 5.11 -5.35 3.31
N ALA A 451 5.88 -6.44 3.26
CA ALA A 451 5.93 -7.46 4.30
C ALA A 451 7.33 -7.50 4.93
N ALA A 452 7.44 -7.07 6.17
CA ALA A 452 8.63 -7.14 7.00
C ALA A 452 8.64 -8.46 7.78
N GLY A 453 9.30 -9.48 7.21
CA GLY A 453 9.44 -10.82 7.79
C GLY A 453 8.18 -11.71 7.75
N LEU A 454 6.99 -11.14 7.61
CA LEU A 454 5.74 -11.88 7.42
C LEU A 454 5.56 -12.44 6.00
N LYS A 455 4.60 -13.37 5.87
CA LYS A 455 4.13 -13.89 4.57
C LYS A 455 2.75 -13.32 4.26
N ALA A 456 2.53 -12.93 3.01
CA ALA A 456 1.21 -12.50 2.53
C ALA A 456 0.10 -13.56 2.76
N ALA A 457 0.45 -14.85 2.71
CA ALA A 457 -0.45 -15.97 3.01
C ALA A 457 -0.85 -16.13 4.50
N ASN A 458 -0.43 -15.22 5.39
CA ASN A 458 -0.88 -15.24 6.78
C ASN A 458 -2.36 -14.81 6.85
N VAL A 459 -3.15 -15.50 7.67
CA VAL A 459 -4.57 -15.18 7.90
C VAL A 459 -4.70 -14.40 9.20
N TYR A 460 -5.28 -13.19 9.16
CA TYR A 460 -5.35 -12.31 10.33
C TYR A 460 -6.18 -12.90 11.47
N HIS A 461 -7.44 -13.20 11.15
CA HIS A 461 -8.48 -13.54 12.12
C HIS A 461 -8.38 -14.97 12.67
N GLN A 462 -7.30 -15.68 12.35
CA GLN A 462 -7.00 -16.99 12.90
C GLN A 462 -5.57 -16.97 13.42
N CYS A 463 -5.41 -17.16 14.73
CA CYS A 463 -4.23 -17.81 15.26
C CYS A 463 -4.08 -19.12 14.47
N LEU A 464 -3.09 -19.18 13.56
CA LEU A 464 -2.84 -20.37 12.75
C LEU A 464 -2.82 -21.55 13.71
N GLN A 465 -3.71 -22.50 13.44
CA GLN A 465 -4.00 -23.57 14.38
C GLN A 465 -2.69 -24.26 14.77
N ASN A 466 -2.67 -24.89 15.95
CA ASN A 466 -1.81 -26.06 16.12
C ASN A 466 -2.42 -27.17 15.22
N GLU A 467 -2.31 -26.98 13.91
CA GLU A 467 -3.01 -27.71 12.87
C GLU A 467 -2.39 -29.10 12.86
N CYS A 468 -3.06 -30.01 13.55
CA CYS A 468 -2.64 -31.39 13.66
C CYS A 468 -3.17 -32.13 12.44
N TYR A 469 -2.29 -32.88 11.76
CA TYR A 469 -2.63 -33.53 10.52
C TYR A 469 -2.72 -35.07 10.68
N PRO A 470 -3.66 -35.61 11.48
CA PRO A 470 -3.70 -37.05 11.80
C PRO A 470 -3.91 -37.96 10.56
N ASN A 471 -4.32 -37.38 9.43
CA ASN A 471 -4.70 -38.07 8.21
C ASN A 471 -3.67 -37.91 7.06
N LEU A 472 -2.45 -37.43 7.31
CA LEU A 472 -1.41 -37.38 6.26
C LEU A 472 -1.03 -38.80 5.78
N PRO A 473 -0.63 -38.95 4.50
CA PRO A 473 -0.05 -40.20 4.03
C PRO A 473 1.21 -40.56 4.83
N SER A 474 1.49 -41.86 4.97
CA SER A 474 2.76 -42.34 5.50
C SER A 474 3.94 -41.92 4.59
N PRO A 475 5.13 -41.63 5.15
CA PRO A 475 6.28 -41.27 4.34
C PRO A 475 6.73 -42.45 3.47
N VAL A 476 6.98 -42.18 2.18
CA VAL A 476 7.49 -43.17 1.23
C VAL A 476 8.99 -43.01 1.13
N LEU A 477 9.72 -43.72 1.99
CA LEU A 477 11.17 -43.71 2.08
C LEU A 477 11.80 -44.55 0.96
N THR A 478 12.89 -44.05 0.39
CA THR A 478 13.75 -44.77 -0.56
C THR A 478 15.24 -44.54 -0.26
N LEU A 479 16.10 -45.46 -0.70
CA LEU A 479 17.57 -45.34 -0.65
C LEU A 479 18.04 -44.74 -1.98
N VAL A 480 18.58 -43.51 -1.95
CA VAL A 480 19.02 -42.79 -3.15
C VAL A 480 20.52 -42.93 -3.43
N GLY A 481 21.30 -43.42 -2.46
CA GLY A 481 22.72 -43.73 -2.68
C GLY A 481 23.51 -44.00 -1.41
N LYS A 482 24.82 -44.15 -1.57
CA LYS A 482 25.79 -44.22 -0.47
C LYS A 482 27.09 -43.52 -0.86
N GLU A 483 27.81 -42.99 0.12
CA GLU A 483 29.13 -42.38 -0.05
C GLU A 483 30.03 -42.69 1.14
N ASP A 484 31.31 -42.90 0.90
CA ASP A 484 32.32 -42.95 1.97
C ASP A 484 32.81 -41.54 2.26
N TYR A 485 32.99 -41.19 3.54
CA TYR A 485 33.52 -39.91 3.97
C TYR A 485 34.39 -40.05 5.22
N THR A 486 35.33 -39.12 5.39
CA THR A 486 36.27 -39.10 6.51
C THR A 486 36.01 -37.88 7.38
N THR A 487 36.00 -38.07 8.69
CA THR A 487 35.93 -37.01 9.71
C THR A 487 37.16 -37.08 10.61
N SER A 488 37.30 -36.12 11.52
CA SER A 488 38.29 -36.19 12.61
C SER A 488 38.11 -37.40 13.55
N SER A 489 36.96 -38.09 13.51
CA SER A 489 36.66 -39.27 14.33
C SER A 489 36.72 -40.62 13.59
N GLY A 490 37.01 -40.63 12.28
CA GLY A 490 37.25 -41.86 11.51
C GLY A 490 36.68 -41.84 10.08
N GLU A 491 36.77 -42.99 9.41
CA GLU A 491 36.13 -43.22 8.10
C GLU A 491 34.75 -43.87 8.27
N PHE A 492 33.76 -43.36 7.55
CA PHE A 492 32.35 -43.76 7.64
C PHE A 492 31.76 -43.97 6.25
N THR A 493 30.77 -44.87 6.15
CA THR A 493 29.92 -45.01 4.98
C THR A 493 28.55 -44.41 5.31
N ARG A 494 28.17 -43.33 4.62
CA ARG A 494 26.85 -42.68 4.70
C ARG A 494 25.90 -43.33 3.70
N TYR A 495 24.68 -43.60 4.14
CA TYR A 495 23.56 -44.06 3.31
C TYR A 495 22.55 -42.92 3.19
N LYS A 496 22.29 -42.47 1.96
CA LYS A 496 21.41 -41.34 1.64
C LYS A 496 19.99 -41.83 1.39
N LEU A 497 19.03 -41.22 2.07
CA LEU A 497 17.61 -41.55 2.04
C LEU A 497 16.81 -40.34 1.56
N SER A 498 15.69 -40.60 0.90
CA SER A 498 14.74 -39.56 0.47
C SER A 498 13.31 -40.02 0.74
N VAL A 499 12.43 -39.11 1.12
CA VAL A 499 10.97 -39.32 1.15
C VAL A 499 10.40 -38.86 -0.19
N THR A 500 9.85 -39.76 -1.00
CA THR A 500 9.42 -39.44 -2.38
C THR A 500 8.11 -38.66 -2.43
N ASN A 501 7.26 -38.77 -1.41
CA ASN A 501 6.03 -37.98 -1.24
C ASN A 501 6.23 -36.81 -0.27
N TRP A 502 7.43 -36.22 -0.21
CA TRP A 502 7.74 -35.11 0.69
C TRP A 502 6.81 -33.90 0.51
N ASN A 503 6.31 -33.69 -0.72
CA ASN A 503 5.38 -32.61 -1.06
C ASN A 503 3.95 -32.81 -0.52
N ALA A 504 3.64 -33.96 0.08
CA ALA A 504 2.39 -34.20 0.77
C ALA A 504 2.41 -33.73 2.25
N TYR A 505 3.53 -33.18 2.73
CA TYR A 505 3.66 -32.64 4.08
C TYR A 505 3.59 -31.11 4.07
N PRO A 506 2.64 -30.50 4.81
CA PRO A 506 2.46 -29.05 4.86
C PRO A 506 3.67 -28.34 5.49
N SER A 507 3.87 -27.06 5.14
CA SER A 507 5.05 -26.27 5.54
C SER A 507 5.15 -26.08 7.06
N GLU A 508 3.99 -26.08 7.70
CA GLU A 508 3.67 -25.87 9.11
C GLU A 508 4.30 -26.94 9.99
N LEU A 509 4.55 -28.15 9.45
CA LEU A 509 5.29 -29.21 10.12
C LEU A 509 6.79 -28.91 10.27
N PHE A 510 7.35 -27.98 9.49
CA PHE A 510 8.80 -27.71 9.41
C PHE A 510 9.20 -26.34 9.96
N GLN A 511 8.23 -25.50 10.37
CA GLN A 511 8.48 -24.21 11.01
C GLN A 511 9.32 -24.37 12.30
N SER A 512 10.07 -23.31 12.66
CA SER A 512 10.73 -23.24 13.97
C SER A 512 9.72 -23.36 15.10
N ALA A 513 10.09 -24.04 16.17
CA ALA A 513 9.25 -24.24 17.35
C ALA A 513 10.05 -24.00 18.65
N PRO A 514 10.43 -22.73 18.94
CA PRO A 514 11.18 -22.36 20.13
C PRO A 514 10.41 -22.55 21.45
N ASP A 515 9.08 -22.63 21.36
CA ASP A 515 8.17 -23.00 22.45
C ASP A 515 8.23 -24.49 22.83
N LEU A 516 8.92 -25.33 22.03
CA LEU A 516 9.08 -26.76 22.26
C LEU A 516 10.52 -27.11 22.69
N PRO A 517 10.75 -28.15 23.52
CA PRO A 517 12.06 -28.45 24.12
C PRO A 517 13.22 -28.56 23.10
N PRO A 518 14.36 -27.87 23.30
CA PRO A 518 15.40 -27.68 22.29
C PRO A 518 16.03 -28.99 21.79
N CYS A 519 16.46 -29.00 20.53
CA CYS A 519 17.26 -30.09 19.98
C CYS A 519 18.74 -29.87 20.30
N GLY A 520 19.17 -30.31 21.49
CA GLY A 520 20.52 -30.08 21.98
C GLY A 520 20.75 -28.59 22.25
N LEU A 521 21.58 -27.94 21.43
CA LEU A 521 21.80 -26.48 21.49
C LEU A 521 20.89 -25.69 20.53
N ASN A 522 20.11 -26.35 19.68
CA ASN A 522 19.18 -25.66 18.78
C ASN A 522 17.86 -25.36 19.51
N ALA A 523 17.68 -24.12 19.97
CA ALA A 523 16.41 -23.61 20.47
C ALA A 523 15.36 -23.52 19.35
N GLU A 524 15.75 -22.96 18.20
CA GLU A 524 14.98 -22.86 16.96
C GLU A 524 14.89 -24.21 16.21
N SER A 525 14.57 -25.27 16.94
CA SER A 525 14.41 -26.62 16.37
C SER A 525 13.05 -26.79 15.72
N SER A 526 13.05 -27.43 14.55
CA SER A 526 11.85 -27.67 13.74
C SER A 526 10.75 -28.37 14.53
N ARG A 527 9.48 -27.97 14.32
CA ARG A 527 8.30 -28.66 14.88
C ARG A 527 8.34 -30.16 14.63
N THR A 528 8.82 -30.61 13.48
CA THR A 528 9.01 -32.03 13.16
C THR A 528 10.45 -32.46 13.35
N TRP A 529 10.65 -33.55 14.11
CA TRP A 529 11.91 -34.29 14.09
C TRP A 529 11.77 -35.55 13.24
N VAL A 530 12.85 -35.97 12.58
CA VAL A 530 12.91 -37.22 11.83
C VAL A 530 13.92 -38.15 12.49
N ASP A 531 13.46 -39.26 13.02
CA ASP A 531 14.33 -40.31 13.57
C ASP A 531 14.43 -41.50 12.60
N ILE A 532 15.65 -42.02 12.43
CA ILE A 532 15.94 -43.19 11.59
C ILE A 532 16.15 -44.41 12.49
N TYR A 533 15.46 -45.51 12.22
CA TYR A 533 15.49 -46.75 12.99
C TYR A 533 15.92 -47.94 12.14
N ASP A 534 16.63 -48.89 12.76
CA ASP A 534 16.92 -50.20 12.16
C ASP A 534 15.72 -51.18 12.25
N GLN A 535 15.86 -52.35 11.64
CA GLN A 535 14.82 -53.40 11.70
C GLN A 535 14.50 -53.93 13.11
N LYS A 536 15.32 -53.62 14.13
CA LYS A 536 15.15 -53.97 15.55
C LYS A 536 14.58 -52.82 16.40
N LYS A 537 14.21 -51.69 15.77
CA LYS A 537 13.78 -50.43 16.43
C LYS A 537 14.88 -49.72 17.23
N ILE A 538 16.15 -49.96 16.90
CA ILE A 538 17.27 -49.20 17.45
C ILE A 538 17.41 -47.91 16.65
N ARG A 539 17.37 -46.75 17.33
CA ARG A 539 17.58 -45.43 16.71
C ARG A 539 19.03 -45.32 16.23
N LEU A 540 19.21 -45.06 14.94
CA LEU A 540 20.51 -44.93 14.28
C LEU A 540 20.98 -43.47 14.21
N TYR A 541 20.06 -42.57 13.87
CA TYR A 541 20.34 -41.15 13.69
C TYR A 541 19.02 -40.35 13.74
N GLY A 542 19.09 -39.02 13.71
CA GLY A 542 17.90 -38.19 13.49
C GLY A 542 18.20 -36.73 13.19
N PHE A 543 17.19 -36.02 12.69
CA PHE A 543 17.23 -34.65 12.19
C PHE A 543 16.18 -33.80 12.92
N CYS A 544 16.57 -32.57 13.26
CA CYS A 544 15.72 -31.59 13.94
C CYS A 544 15.92 -30.14 13.41
N ALA A 545 16.79 -29.98 12.41
CA ALA A 545 17.02 -28.74 11.67
C ALA A 545 16.53 -28.98 10.24
N LEU A 546 15.20 -29.05 10.10
CA LEU A 546 14.47 -29.18 8.84
C LEU A 546 13.64 -27.90 8.72
N GLY A 547 13.91 -27.06 7.73
CA GLY A 547 13.20 -25.80 7.53
C GLY A 547 12.04 -25.91 6.53
N THR A 548 12.08 -26.94 5.67
CA THR A 548 11.05 -27.19 4.66
C THR A 548 10.78 -28.68 4.50
N ALA A 549 9.61 -29.02 3.92
CA ALA A 549 9.30 -30.39 3.53
C ALA A 549 10.32 -30.98 2.54
N SER A 550 10.96 -30.13 1.71
CA SER A 550 11.95 -30.56 0.72
C SER A 550 13.23 -31.13 1.32
N ASP A 551 13.54 -30.81 2.59
CA ASP A 551 14.70 -31.31 3.32
C ASP A 551 14.61 -32.83 3.58
N LEU A 552 13.39 -33.40 3.56
CA LEU A 552 13.15 -34.84 3.65
C LEU A 552 13.78 -35.64 2.49
N GLN A 553 14.24 -34.97 1.43
CA GLN A 553 14.98 -35.59 0.32
C GLN A 553 16.47 -35.81 0.63
N SER A 554 16.99 -35.21 1.71
CA SER A 554 18.41 -35.16 2.05
C SER A 554 18.75 -35.89 3.37
N LEU A 555 17.90 -36.82 3.79
CA LEU A 555 18.07 -37.62 5.00
C LEU A 555 19.25 -38.61 4.85
N TRP A 556 19.88 -38.97 5.96
CA TRP A 556 20.96 -39.97 5.95
C TRP A 556 21.25 -40.57 7.32
N PHE A 557 21.85 -41.75 7.33
CA PHE A 557 22.55 -42.31 8.49
C PHE A 557 23.95 -42.80 8.06
N ALA A 558 24.83 -43.08 9.01
CA ALA A 558 26.17 -43.58 8.73
C ALA A 558 26.57 -44.73 9.67
N VAL A 559 27.42 -45.63 9.17
CA VAL A 559 28.12 -46.67 9.95
C VAL A 559 29.63 -46.49 9.74
N LYS A 560 30.48 -47.05 10.61
CA LYS A 560 31.92 -47.00 10.33
C LYS A 560 32.22 -47.82 9.08
N LYS A 561 33.17 -47.36 8.29
CA LYS A 561 33.53 -48.01 7.04
C LYS A 561 34.03 -49.43 7.31
N GLY A 562 33.42 -50.41 6.63
CA GLY A 562 33.69 -51.84 6.84
C GLY A 562 32.81 -52.53 7.90
N GLU A 563 32.04 -51.79 8.71
CA GLU A 563 30.98 -52.39 9.52
C GLU A 563 29.81 -52.84 8.63
N THR A 564 29.10 -53.90 9.05
CA THR A 564 27.91 -54.38 8.30
C THR A 564 26.73 -53.45 8.58
N PRO A 565 26.09 -52.86 7.55
CA PRO A 565 24.93 -51.99 7.74
C PRO A 565 23.71 -52.78 8.28
N PRO A 566 22.72 -52.09 8.87
CA PRO A 566 21.42 -52.70 9.15
C PRO A 566 20.81 -53.28 7.86
N GLN A 567 20.07 -54.39 7.95
CA GLN A 567 19.49 -55.03 6.77
C GLN A 567 18.43 -54.14 6.11
N GLY A 568 17.71 -53.35 6.91
CA GLY A 568 16.82 -52.32 6.43
C GLY A 568 16.56 -51.26 7.49
N VAL A 569 16.09 -50.10 7.05
CA VAL A 569 15.77 -48.94 7.89
C VAL A 569 14.36 -48.43 7.59
N TYR A 570 13.82 -47.66 8.52
CA TYR A 570 12.62 -46.83 8.32
C TYR A 570 12.78 -45.51 9.08
N ILE A 571 11.95 -44.53 8.77
CA ILE A 571 11.89 -43.27 9.51
C ILE A 571 10.59 -43.14 10.31
N VAL A 572 10.66 -42.36 11.38
CA VAL A 572 9.50 -41.78 12.06
C VAL A 572 9.65 -40.27 11.99
N MET A 573 8.72 -39.60 11.30
CA MET A 573 8.51 -38.16 11.42
C MET A 573 7.64 -37.93 12.65
N LYS A 574 8.16 -37.20 13.63
CA LYS A 574 7.43 -36.85 14.86
C LYS A 574 7.06 -35.38 14.84
N ASP A 575 5.78 -35.08 14.68
CA ASP A 575 5.22 -33.76 15.00
C ASP A 575 5.20 -33.60 16.52
N ARG A 576 6.13 -32.78 17.03
CA ARG A 576 6.33 -32.57 18.46
C ARG A 576 5.20 -31.78 19.12
N ARG A 577 4.48 -30.97 18.34
CA ARG A 577 3.42 -30.07 18.81
C ARG A 577 2.11 -30.85 19.02
N CYS A 578 1.79 -31.73 18.09
CA CYS A 578 0.59 -32.57 18.14
C CYS A 578 0.82 -33.96 18.75
N ASN A 579 2.07 -34.30 19.10
CA ASN A 579 2.49 -35.63 19.55
C ASN A 579 2.03 -36.75 18.60
N GLN A 580 2.15 -36.49 17.28
CA GLN A 580 1.75 -37.38 16.21
C GLN A 580 2.99 -37.93 15.48
N ASP A 581 3.03 -39.24 15.29
CA ASP A 581 4.10 -39.92 14.56
C ASP A 581 3.60 -40.38 13.18
N TYR A 582 4.41 -40.16 12.13
CA TYR A 582 4.21 -40.68 10.78
C TYR A 582 5.37 -41.64 10.46
N THR A 583 5.07 -42.94 10.37
CA THR A 583 6.08 -43.99 10.16
C THR A 583 6.15 -44.39 8.68
N SER A 584 7.35 -44.51 8.13
CA SER A 584 7.55 -44.85 6.72
C SER A 584 7.43 -46.35 6.42
N ASN A 585 7.40 -46.70 5.12
CA ASN A 585 7.79 -48.04 4.69
C ASN A 585 9.24 -48.35 5.11
N LYS A 586 9.58 -49.65 5.16
CA LYS A 586 10.95 -50.11 5.35
C LYS A 586 11.69 -50.15 4.01
N VAL A 587 12.96 -49.78 4.04
CA VAL A 587 13.89 -49.80 2.89
C VAL A 587 15.03 -50.76 3.20
N THR A 588 15.28 -51.69 2.29
CA THR A 588 16.42 -52.62 2.37
C THR A 588 17.71 -51.91 1.98
N ILE A 589 18.77 -52.06 2.79
CA ILE A 589 20.09 -51.46 2.55
C ILE A 589 21.04 -52.44 1.81
N GLU A 590 20.71 -53.74 1.88
CA GLU A 590 21.46 -54.91 1.39
C GLU A 590 22.86 -55.12 1.98
N PRO A 591 23.17 -56.40 2.23
CA PRO A 591 24.19 -57.04 1.40
C PRO A 591 23.77 -58.43 0.88
N LYS A 592 23.46 -58.58 -0.42
CA LYS A 592 23.45 -59.91 -1.06
C LYS A 592 24.87 -60.34 -1.45
N THR A 593 25.47 -61.19 -0.63
CA THR A 593 26.46 -62.17 -1.11
C THR A 593 25.75 -63.47 -1.49
N LEU A 594 25.68 -63.77 -2.79
CA LEU A 594 25.25 -65.09 -3.28
C LEU A 594 26.36 -66.10 -2.99
N ALA A 595 26.16 -66.97 -1.99
CA ALA A 595 27.07 -68.06 -1.70
C ALA A 595 26.93 -69.18 -2.74
N VAL A 596 27.95 -69.35 -3.59
CA VAL A 596 28.02 -70.49 -4.52
C VAL A 596 28.66 -71.67 -3.80
N SER A 597 27.90 -72.76 -3.62
CA SER A 597 28.41 -74.01 -3.05
C SER A 597 29.44 -74.67 -3.98
N PRO A 598 30.56 -75.22 -3.45
CA PRO A 598 31.57 -75.87 -4.28
C PRO A 598 31.06 -77.19 -4.86
N ILE A 599 31.15 -77.32 -6.18
CA ILE A 599 30.83 -78.56 -6.90
C ILE A 599 31.88 -79.63 -6.55
N LYS A 600 31.44 -80.79 -6.07
CA LYS A 600 32.32 -81.96 -5.92
C LYS A 600 32.73 -82.47 -7.29
N ALA A 601 34.01 -82.35 -7.61
CA ALA A 601 34.58 -83.03 -8.77
C ALA A 601 34.48 -84.55 -8.59
N ARG A 602 33.89 -85.24 -9.57
CA ARG A 602 34.14 -86.67 -9.78
C ARG A 602 34.36 -86.93 -11.27
N THR A 603 35.61 -87.25 -11.58
CA THR A 603 36.12 -87.54 -12.91
C THR A 603 35.51 -88.84 -13.45
N LEU A 604 35.09 -88.88 -14.73
CA LEU A 604 35.70 -89.70 -15.79
C LEU A 604 34.77 -89.97 -17.01
N ILE A 605 35.39 -89.87 -18.18
CA ILE A 605 35.21 -90.70 -19.39
C ILE A 605 34.11 -90.36 -20.44
N GLU A 606 34.63 -90.14 -21.66
CA GLU A 606 34.06 -90.30 -23.00
C GLU A 606 32.98 -89.36 -23.58
N ALA A 607 33.08 -89.23 -24.90
CA ALA A 607 32.26 -88.46 -25.85
C ALA A 607 31.93 -89.39 -27.04
N PRO A 608 31.31 -88.98 -28.17
CA PRO A 608 30.69 -87.69 -28.50
C PRO A 608 29.30 -87.80 -29.20
N ALA A 609 28.80 -86.65 -29.67
CA ALA A 609 28.09 -86.42 -30.94
C ALA A 609 26.54 -86.37 -30.99
N LYS A 610 26.10 -85.55 -31.96
CA LYS A 610 24.75 -85.29 -32.51
C LYS A 610 23.75 -84.54 -31.60
N ALA A 611 22.75 -83.83 -32.12
CA ALA A 611 22.52 -83.07 -33.37
C ALA A 611 21.06 -82.59 -33.35
N MET A 612 20.72 -81.50 -34.07
CA MET A 612 19.32 -81.10 -34.44
C MET A 612 18.40 -80.76 -33.23
N GLU A 613 17.23 -80.11 -33.31
CA GLU A 613 16.56 -79.10 -34.17
C GLU A 613 15.33 -78.56 -33.35
N THR A 614 14.60 -77.46 -33.65
CA THR A 614 14.59 -76.47 -34.73
C THR A 614 14.11 -75.07 -34.21
N MET A 615 14.03 -74.08 -35.12
CA MET A 615 12.97 -73.04 -35.35
C MET A 615 11.79 -72.85 -34.35
N LYS A 616 11.12 -71.69 -34.23
CA LYS A 616 10.87 -70.54 -35.15
C LYS A 616 10.57 -69.27 -34.29
N TYR A 617 11.13 -68.08 -34.57
CA TYR A 617 10.56 -66.99 -35.40
C TYR A 617 9.16 -66.47 -34.94
N ILE A 618 9.08 -65.30 -34.30
CA ILE A 618 8.91 -63.91 -34.83
C ILE A 618 7.44 -63.49 -35.10
N SER A 619 6.97 -62.46 -34.37
CA SER A 619 6.41 -61.17 -34.87
C SER A 619 5.76 -60.42 -33.68
N THR A 620 6.34 -59.34 -33.14
CA THR A 620 6.10 -57.94 -33.54
C THR A 620 4.63 -57.52 -33.66
N SER A 621 4.14 -56.84 -32.62
CA SER A 621 3.28 -55.65 -32.70
C SER A 621 3.56 -54.80 -31.46
#